data_AF-A0A3P8M491-F1
#
_entry.id   AF-A0A3P8M491-F1
#
_cell.length_a   1.000
_cell.length_b   1.000
_cell.length_c   1.000
_cell.angle_alpha   90.00
_cell.angle_beta   90.00
_cell.angle_gamma   90.00
#
_symmetry.space_group_name_H-M   'P 1'
#
loop_
_entity.id
_entity.type
_entity.pdbx_description
1 polymer ?
#
loop_
_entity_poly.entity_id
_entity_poly.type
_entity_poly.pdbx_seq_one_letter_code
_entity_poly.pdbx_strand_id
1 'polypeptide(L)'
;MLEVEFQEWLKSRGAKTQAGLNSRIYAVKTIEKNLAALGSPHADLDAAYQADGFAQLRQRIKEIRRDAKDNGNDYRLLMPESEQPLNRLSNWNSWLGQYGRFLSGDDSQADEIRDYVLENYITPARERGDASVTLVVGPLNTEMGLDKGWPNICQALDGQKISGTSGCSPSGDGRA
;
A
#
# COMPACT_ATOMS: atom_id res chain seq x y z
N MET A 1 -9.54 13.02 9.44
CA MET A 1 -9.49 11.56 9.26
C MET A 1 -10.00 10.87 10.50
N LEU A 2 -10.68 9.73 10.33
CA LEU A 2 -11.19 8.88 11.40
C LEU A 2 -10.04 8.03 11.98
N GLU A 3 -9.16 8.65 12.75
CA GLU A 3 -7.90 8.05 13.21
C GLU A 3 -8.08 6.82 14.09
N VAL A 4 -9.00 6.89 15.06
CA VAL A 4 -9.22 5.80 16.03
C VAL A 4 -9.81 4.59 15.31
N GLU A 5 -10.84 4.82 14.50
CA GLU A 5 -11.54 3.80 13.73
C GLU A 5 -10.63 3.17 12.69
N PHE A 6 -9.81 3.97 12.00
CA PHE A 6 -8.83 3.45 11.06
C PHE A 6 -7.74 2.63 11.77
N GLN A 7 -7.30 3.04 12.96
CA GLN A 7 -6.35 2.26 13.75
C GLN A 7 -6.94 0.90 14.18
N GLU A 8 -8.20 0.86 14.59
CA GLU A 8 -8.90 -0.38 14.93
C GLU A 8 -9.09 -1.27 13.70
N TRP A 9 -9.45 -0.68 12.56
CA TRP A 9 -9.55 -1.38 11.29
C TRP A 9 -8.20 -1.97 10.84
N LEU A 10 -7.10 -1.25 10.99
CA LEU A 10 -5.76 -1.79 10.69
C LEU A 10 -5.38 -2.96 11.61
N LYS A 11 -5.76 -2.89 12.90
CA LYS A 11 -5.51 -3.97 13.87
C LYS A 11 -6.26 -5.25 13.51
N SER A 12 -7.53 -5.13 13.11
CA SER A 12 -8.35 -6.30 12.72
C SER A 12 -7.81 -6.98 11.45
N ARG A 13 -7.08 -6.24 10.59
CA ARG A 13 -6.47 -6.68 9.34
C ARG A 13 -5.03 -7.22 9.45
N GLY A 14 -4.53 -7.42 10.68
CA GLY A 14 -3.24 -8.07 10.88
C GLY A 14 -2.00 -7.15 10.89
N ALA A 15 -2.17 -5.83 10.94
CA ALA A 15 -1.07 -4.92 11.28
C ALA A 15 -0.73 -5.07 12.78
N LYS A 16 0.13 -6.05 13.09
CA LYS A 16 0.40 -6.49 14.47
C LYS A 16 1.38 -5.62 15.24
N THR A 17 2.18 -4.79 14.57
CA THR A 17 3.22 -3.97 15.23
C THR A 17 2.76 -2.53 15.44
N GLN A 18 2.99 -2.01 16.65
CA GLN A 18 2.66 -0.61 16.97
C GLN A 18 3.41 0.39 16.08
N ALA A 19 4.67 0.08 15.73
CA ALA A 19 5.47 0.91 14.84
C ALA A 19 4.87 0.98 13.42
N GLY A 20 4.35 -0.14 12.91
CA GLY A 20 3.68 -0.20 11.62
C GLY A 20 2.37 0.59 11.62
N LEU A 21 1.56 0.46 12.65
CA LEU A 21 0.32 1.24 12.82
C LEU A 21 0.61 2.75 12.84
N ASN A 22 1.56 3.16 13.68
CA ASN A 22 1.93 4.56 13.84
C ASN A 22 2.43 5.17 12.52
N SER A 23 3.21 4.41 11.74
CA SER A 23 3.75 4.89 10.45
C SER A 23 2.65 5.14 9.43
N ARG A 24 1.65 4.25 9.35
CA ARG A 24 0.49 4.39 8.46
C ARG A 24 -0.39 5.57 8.85
N ILE A 25 -0.74 5.65 10.13
CA ILE A 25 -1.54 6.76 10.67
C ILE A 25 -0.82 8.09 10.44
N TYR A 26 0.48 8.15 10.76
CA TYR A 26 1.28 9.36 10.55
C TYR A 26 1.28 9.82 9.09
N ALA A 27 1.44 8.90 8.14
CA ALA A 27 1.42 9.23 6.72
C ALA A 27 0.07 9.81 6.29
N VAL A 28 -1.04 9.15 6.64
CA VAL A 28 -2.39 9.60 6.28
C VAL A 28 -2.71 10.95 6.94
N LYS A 29 -2.38 11.14 8.22
CA LYS A 29 -2.51 12.44 8.91
C LYS A 29 -1.71 13.54 8.23
N THR A 30 -0.51 13.22 7.76
CA THR A 30 0.35 14.20 7.10
C THR A 30 -0.18 14.58 5.73
N ILE A 31 -0.73 13.62 4.97
CA ILE A 31 -1.42 13.90 3.71
C ILE A 31 -2.62 14.80 3.96
N GLU A 32 -3.45 14.49 4.96
CA GLU A 32 -4.62 15.31 5.32
C GLU A 32 -4.23 16.75 5.67
N LYS A 33 -3.22 16.92 6.52
CA LYS A 33 -2.72 18.23 6.92
C LYS A 33 -2.23 19.08 5.73
N ASN A 34 -1.79 18.42 4.65
CA ASN A 34 -1.21 19.08 3.48
C ASN A 34 -2.14 19.02 2.25
N LEU A 35 -3.44 18.76 2.40
CA LEU A 35 -4.37 18.65 1.27
C LEU A 35 -4.33 19.85 0.33
N ALA A 36 -4.43 21.06 0.88
CA ALA A 36 -4.38 22.29 0.09
C ALA A 36 -3.06 22.42 -0.69
N ALA A 37 -1.93 22.06 -0.08
CA ALA A 37 -0.63 22.12 -0.73
C ALA A 37 -0.41 20.99 -1.76
N LEU A 38 -1.14 19.88 -1.62
CA LEU A 38 -1.25 18.83 -2.63
C LEU A 38 -2.20 19.20 -3.78
N GLY A 39 -2.81 20.40 -3.73
CA GLY A 39 -3.75 20.87 -4.76
C GLY A 39 -5.17 20.33 -4.62
N SER A 40 -5.50 19.72 -3.47
CA SER A 40 -6.87 19.30 -3.17
C SER A 40 -7.70 20.50 -2.72
N PRO A 41 -8.90 20.73 -3.29
CA PRO A 41 -9.82 21.78 -2.84
C PRO A 41 -10.64 21.37 -1.60
N HIS A 42 -10.48 20.13 -1.12
CA HIS A 42 -11.31 19.55 -0.07
C HIS A 42 -10.78 19.85 1.32
N ALA A 43 -11.69 20.02 2.28
CA ALA A 43 -11.37 20.36 3.66
C ALA A 43 -10.70 19.22 4.44
N ASP A 44 -11.04 17.97 4.11
CA ASP A 44 -10.55 16.77 4.77
C ASP A 44 -10.48 15.58 3.78
N LEU A 45 -9.92 14.47 4.26
CA LEU A 45 -9.81 13.26 3.45
C LEU A 45 -11.16 12.60 3.17
N ASP A 46 -12.17 12.78 4.02
CA ASP A 46 -13.46 12.16 3.80
C ASP A 46 -14.16 12.82 2.59
N ALA A 47 -14.15 14.16 2.53
CA ALA A 47 -14.63 14.92 1.38
C ALA A 47 -13.82 14.66 0.10
N ALA A 48 -12.50 14.52 0.21
CA ALA A 48 -11.66 14.17 -0.93
C ALA A 48 -11.95 12.76 -1.45
N TYR A 49 -12.22 11.81 -0.56
CA TYR A 49 -12.59 10.45 -0.95
C TYR A 49 -13.93 10.42 -1.67
N GLN A 50 -14.94 11.13 -1.16
CA GLN A 50 -16.27 11.19 -1.79
C GLN A 50 -16.24 11.83 -3.18
N ALA A 51 -15.26 12.70 -3.45
CA ALA A 51 -15.13 13.36 -4.74
C ALA A 51 -14.61 12.42 -5.85
N ASP A 52 -13.56 11.63 -5.57
CA ASP A 52 -12.90 10.84 -6.61
C ASP A 52 -12.21 9.55 -6.13
N GLY A 53 -12.49 9.08 -4.92
CA GLY A 53 -11.84 7.90 -4.34
C GLY A 53 -10.33 8.06 -4.12
N PHE A 54 -9.86 9.29 -3.92
CA PHE A 54 -8.46 9.69 -3.87
C PHE A 54 -7.70 9.60 -5.20
N ALA A 55 -8.37 9.52 -6.35
CA ALA A 55 -7.69 9.42 -7.64
C ALA A 55 -6.69 10.56 -7.87
N GLN A 56 -7.10 11.81 -7.63
CA GLN A 56 -6.27 13.01 -7.79
C GLN A 56 -5.14 13.05 -6.76
N LEU A 57 -5.42 12.76 -5.48
CA LEU A 57 -4.39 12.75 -4.43
C LEU A 57 -3.32 11.69 -4.67
N ARG A 58 -3.73 10.48 -5.04
CA ARG A 58 -2.82 9.38 -5.38
C ARG A 58 -1.97 9.72 -6.60
N GLN A 59 -2.57 10.39 -7.59
CA GLN A 59 -1.85 10.87 -8.77
C GLN A 59 -0.82 11.94 -8.39
N ARG A 60 -1.17 12.92 -7.56
CA ARG A 60 -0.23 13.95 -7.08
C ARG A 60 0.96 13.33 -6.34
N ILE A 61 0.74 12.35 -5.47
CA ILE A 61 1.83 11.65 -4.76
C ILE A 61 2.77 10.93 -5.75
N LYS A 62 2.22 10.32 -6.82
CA LYS A 62 3.04 9.71 -7.89
C LYS A 62 3.87 10.75 -8.65
N GLU A 63 3.32 11.94 -8.89
CA GLU A 63 4.02 13.04 -9.54
C GLU A 63 5.17 13.57 -8.68
N ILE A 64 4.94 13.78 -7.39
CA ILE A 64 5.98 14.14 -6.42
C ILE A 64 7.09 13.09 -6.40
N ARG A 65 6.73 11.80 -6.49
CA ARG A 65 7.72 10.72 -6.57
C ARG A 65 8.52 10.74 -7.87
N ARG A 66 7.89 11.09 -9.00
CA ARG A 66 8.57 11.25 -10.29
C ARG A 66 9.52 12.44 -10.25
N ASP A 67 9.06 13.58 -9.73
CA ASP A 67 9.88 14.76 -9.49
C ASP A 67 11.14 14.42 -8.67
N ALA A 68 10.97 13.71 -7.54
CA ALA A 68 12.09 13.26 -6.72
C ALA A 68 13.07 12.33 -7.46
N LYS A 69 12.60 11.54 -8.43
CA LYS A 69 13.46 10.70 -9.29
C LYS A 69 14.25 11.55 -10.29
N ASP A 70 13.69 12.67 -10.71
CA ASP A 70 14.28 13.64 -11.62
C ASP A 70 15.10 14.72 -10.87
N ASN A 71 15.52 14.43 -9.63
CA ASN A 71 16.27 15.30 -8.71
C ASN A 71 15.52 16.55 -8.22
N GLY A 72 14.19 16.57 -8.36
CA GLY A 72 13.34 17.58 -7.74
C GLY A 72 13.15 17.36 -6.24
N ASN A 73 12.52 18.34 -5.59
CA ASN A 73 12.39 18.41 -4.12
C ASN A 73 10.94 18.55 -3.63
N ASP A 74 9.93 18.32 -4.49
CA ASP A 74 8.52 18.44 -4.10
C ASP A 74 8.16 17.54 -2.91
N TYR A 75 8.89 16.43 -2.71
CA TYR A 75 8.69 15.52 -1.59
C TYR A 75 8.85 16.22 -0.23
N ARG A 76 9.62 17.31 -0.15
CA ARG A 76 9.81 18.08 1.08
C ARG A 76 8.53 18.74 1.56
N LEU A 77 7.51 18.90 0.70
CA LEU A 77 6.18 19.32 1.12
C LEU A 77 5.59 18.36 2.16
N LEU A 78 5.75 17.06 1.92
CA LEU A 78 5.18 16.01 2.75
C LEU A 78 6.17 15.51 3.80
N MET A 79 7.45 15.51 3.47
CA MET A 79 8.51 14.96 4.30
C MET A 79 9.79 15.81 4.19
N PRO A 80 9.83 16.96 4.89
CA PRO A 80 10.93 17.92 4.80
C PRO A 80 12.31 17.32 5.06
N GLU A 81 12.40 16.40 6.03
CA GLU A 81 13.65 15.81 6.51
C GLU A 81 13.98 14.44 5.90
N SER A 82 13.32 14.04 4.80
CA SER A 82 13.53 12.70 4.25
C SER A 82 14.74 12.59 3.35
N GLU A 83 15.63 11.63 3.65
CA GLU A 83 16.75 11.23 2.77
C GLU A 83 16.36 10.10 1.78
N GLN A 84 15.22 9.44 1.98
CA GLN A 84 14.74 8.32 1.15
C GLN A 84 13.29 8.54 0.67
N PRO A 85 13.01 9.62 -0.08
CA PRO A 85 11.63 10.00 -0.42
C PRO A 85 10.94 9.00 -1.36
N LEU A 86 11.67 8.33 -2.25
CA LEU A 86 11.08 7.47 -3.28
C LEU A 86 10.31 6.27 -2.70
N ASN A 87 10.87 5.62 -1.68
CA ASN A 87 10.23 4.48 -1.02
C ASN A 87 9.07 4.96 -0.13
N ARG A 88 9.29 6.03 0.63
CA ARG A 88 8.26 6.62 1.50
C ARG A 88 7.03 7.07 0.72
N LEU A 89 7.21 7.77 -0.40
CA LEU A 89 6.10 8.19 -1.26
C LEU A 89 5.33 7.00 -1.87
N SER A 90 6.03 5.90 -2.19
CA SER A 90 5.36 4.67 -2.62
C SER A 90 4.48 4.09 -1.51
N ASN A 91 5.01 4.02 -0.28
CA ASN A 91 4.27 3.51 0.88
C ASN A 91 3.08 4.42 1.24
N TRP A 92 3.29 5.74 1.26
CA TRP A 92 2.25 6.73 1.55
C TRP A 92 1.11 6.65 0.54
N ASN A 93 1.43 6.47 -0.74
CA ASN A 93 0.43 6.23 -1.75
C ASN A 93 -0.35 4.92 -1.49
N SER A 94 0.30 3.84 -1.05
CA SER A 94 -0.40 2.59 -0.67
C SER A 94 -1.33 2.80 0.53
N TRP A 95 -0.82 3.41 1.60
CA TRP A 95 -1.55 3.64 2.84
C TRP A 95 -2.73 4.59 2.69
N LEU A 96 -2.64 5.59 1.79
CA LEU A 96 -3.81 6.39 1.41
C LEU A 96 -4.91 5.54 0.76
N GLY A 97 -4.54 4.51 0.01
CA GLY A 97 -5.49 3.56 -0.57
C GLY A 97 -6.11 2.60 0.45
N GLN A 98 -5.38 2.27 1.51
CA GLN A 98 -5.94 1.53 2.66
C GLN A 98 -6.98 2.39 3.39
N TYR A 99 -6.68 3.66 3.62
CA TYR A 99 -7.65 4.58 4.22
C TYR A 99 -8.90 4.74 3.34
N GLY A 100 -8.73 4.82 2.01
CA GLY A 100 -9.86 4.86 1.08
C GLY A 100 -10.76 3.62 1.16
N ARG A 101 -10.16 2.43 1.28
CA ARG A 101 -10.93 1.18 1.47
C ARG A 101 -11.70 1.18 2.79
N PHE A 102 -11.03 1.58 3.87
CA PHE A 102 -11.66 1.80 5.16
C PHE A 102 -12.88 2.74 5.03
N LEU A 103 -12.79 3.83 4.27
CA LEU A 103 -13.91 4.75 4.03
C LEU A 103 -15.04 4.16 3.19
N SER A 104 -14.74 3.39 2.14
CA SER A 104 -15.78 2.72 1.34
C SER A 104 -16.51 1.61 2.08
N GLY A 105 -15.89 1.03 3.11
CA GLY A 105 -16.29 -0.29 3.61
C GLY A 105 -16.07 -1.43 2.62
N ASP A 106 -15.41 -1.17 1.48
CA ASP A 106 -15.07 -2.17 0.47
C ASP A 106 -13.86 -2.99 0.94
N ASP A 107 -14.05 -4.31 0.92
CA ASP A 107 -13.19 -5.30 1.54
C ASP A 107 -12.70 -6.33 0.52
N SER A 108 -12.24 -5.82 -0.62
CA SER A 108 -11.66 -6.64 -1.68
C SER A 108 -10.41 -7.36 -1.16
N GLN A 109 -10.53 -8.67 -0.92
CA GLN A 109 -9.43 -9.56 -0.52
C GLN A 109 -8.23 -9.46 -1.48
N ALA A 110 -8.47 -9.16 -2.76
CA ALA A 110 -7.41 -8.96 -3.76
C ALA A 110 -6.54 -7.74 -3.43
N ASP A 111 -7.12 -6.65 -2.94
CA ASP A 111 -6.35 -5.47 -2.56
C ASP A 111 -5.63 -5.66 -1.22
N GLU A 112 -6.17 -6.48 -0.32
CA GLU A 112 -5.45 -6.89 0.91
C GLU A 112 -4.18 -7.68 0.58
N ILE A 113 -4.27 -8.62 -0.36
CA ILE A 113 -3.13 -9.41 -0.83
C ILE A 113 -2.05 -8.48 -1.41
N ARG A 114 -2.43 -7.49 -2.22
CA ARG A 114 -1.49 -6.53 -2.83
C ARG A 114 -0.77 -5.70 -1.77
N ASP A 115 -1.49 -5.18 -0.78
CA ASP A 115 -0.88 -4.39 0.28
C ASP A 115 0.07 -5.22 1.14
N TYR A 116 -0.36 -6.41 1.56
CA TYR A 116 0.45 -7.28 2.39
C TYR A 116 1.76 -7.64 1.70
N VAL A 117 1.70 -7.95 0.40
CA VAL A 117 2.88 -8.19 -0.43
C VAL A 117 3.74 -6.93 -0.56
N LEU A 118 3.13 -5.77 -0.79
CA LEU A 118 3.87 -4.51 -0.91
C LEU A 118 4.67 -4.21 0.37
N GLU A 119 4.05 -4.40 1.53
CA GLU A 119 4.63 -4.02 2.82
C GLU A 119 5.63 -5.05 3.37
N ASN A 120 5.36 -6.34 3.23
CA ASN A 120 6.19 -7.39 3.84
C ASN A 120 7.28 -7.91 2.90
N TYR A 121 7.08 -7.80 1.58
CA TYR A 121 8.01 -8.35 0.59
C TYR A 121 8.68 -7.25 -0.24
N ILE A 122 7.88 -6.40 -0.89
CA ILE A 122 8.41 -5.44 -1.88
C ILE A 122 9.16 -4.28 -1.22
N THR A 123 8.58 -3.64 -0.21
CA THR A 123 9.20 -2.49 0.46
C THR A 123 10.52 -2.87 1.14
N PRO A 124 10.62 -3.97 1.92
CA PRO A 124 11.89 -4.41 2.47
C PRO A 124 12.91 -4.80 1.40
N ALA A 125 12.48 -5.41 0.29
CA ALA A 125 13.36 -5.73 -0.83
C ALA A 125 13.93 -4.46 -1.50
N ARG A 126 13.09 -3.44 -1.69
CA ARG A 126 13.52 -2.13 -2.21
C ARG A 126 14.49 -1.42 -1.28
N GLU A 127 14.30 -1.51 0.03
CA GLU A 127 15.23 -0.94 1.02
C GLU A 127 16.62 -1.58 0.97
N ARG A 128 16.68 -2.88 0.64
CA ARG A 128 17.95 -3.59 0.41
C ARG A 128 18.56 -3.34 -0.98
N GLY A 129 17.82 -2.67 -1.87
CA GLY A 129 18.23 -2.44 -3.26
C GLY A 129 17.97 -3.62 -4.19
N ASP A 130 17.16 -4.60 -3.79
CA ASP A 130 16.84 -5.78 -4.59
C ASP A 130 15.98 -5.38 -5.81
N ALA A 131 16.40 -5.81 -7.00
CA ALA A 131 15.66 -5.54 -8.25
C ALA A 131 14.38 -6.38 -8.39
N SER A 132 14.30 -7.50 -7.67
CA SER A 132 13.18 -8.43 -7.70
C SER A 132 13.01 -9.11 -6.34
N VAL A 133 11.77 -9.43 -5.97
CA VAL A 133 11.45 -10.25 -4.81
C VAL A 133 10.70 -11.49 -5.27
N THR A 134 11.16 -12.66 -4.82
CA THR A 134 10.44 -13.93 -5.04
C THR A 134 9.45 -14.13 -3.91
N LEU A 135 8.19 -14.36 -4.26
CA LEU A 135 7.12 -14.59 -3.32
C LEU A 135 6.47 -15.93 -3.63
N VAL A 136 6.32 -16.76 -2.59
CA VAL A 136 5.75 -18.09 -2.71
C VAL A 136 4.32 -18.05 -2.18
N VAL A 137 3.37 -18.43 -3.03
CA VAL A 137 1.92 -18.32 -2.74
C VAL A 137 1.51 -19.16 -1.52
N GLY A 138 2.15 -20.32 -1.29
CA GLY A 138 1.88 -21.18 -0.14
C GLY A 138 2.13 -20.51 1.21
N PRO A 139 3.38 -20.07 1.50
CA PRO A 139 3.71 -19.27 2.67
C PRO A 139 2.87 -18.01 2.79
N LEU A 140 2.68 -17.26 1.69
CA LEU A 140 1.85 -16.06 1.68
C LEU A 140 0.41 -16.34 2.12
N ASN A 141 -0.21 -17.42 1.61
CA ASN A 141 -1.55 -17.85 2.01
C ASN A 141 -1.63 -18.14 3.52
N THR A 142 -0.63 -18.86 4.05
CA THR A 142 -0.57 -19.20 5.49
C THR A 142 -0.31 -17.96 6.36
N GLU A 143 0.58 -17.07 5.93
CA GLU A 143 0.92 -15.83 6.63
C GLU A 143 -0.27 -14.88 6.71
N MET A 144 -1.04 -14.79 5.61
CA MET A 144 -2.28 -14.03 5.54
C MET A 144 -3.47 -14.74 6.19
N GLY A 145 -3.31 -15.97 6.67
CA GLY A 145 -4.38 -16.75 7.30
C GLY A 145 -5.53 -17.10 6.36
N LEU A 146 -5.27 -17.15 5.05
CA LEU A 146 -6.26 -17.46 4.03
C LEU A 146 -6.48 -18.98 3.97
N ASP A 147 -7.75 -19.41 3.87
CA ASP A 147 -8.07 -20.82 3.60
C ASP A 147 -8.26 -21.04 2.10
N LYS A 148 -7.34 -21.78 1.48
CA LYS A 148 -7.32 -22.09 0.05
C LYS A 148 -7.40 -20.87 -0.89
N GLY A 149 -6.82 -19.75 -0.48
CA GLY A 149 -6.85 -18.47 -1.21
C GLY A 149 -5.91 -18.39 -2.41
N TRP A 150 -5.22 -19.48 -2.80
CA TRP A 150 -4.22 -19.46 -3.89
C TRP A 150 -4.71 -18.84 -5.20
N PRO A 151 -5.92 -19.14 -5.71
CA PRO A 151 -6.42 -18.52 -6.95
C PRO A 151 -6.58 -16.99 -6.81
N ASN A 152 -7.11 -16.53 -5.67
CA ASN A 152 -7.29 -15.11 -5.40
C ASN A 152 -5.94 -14.40 -5.25
N ILE A 153 -4.93 -15.05 -4.67
CA ILE A 153 -3.56 -14.52 -4.57
C ILE A 153 -2.93 -14.38 -5.96
N CYS A 154 -2.97 -15.42 -6.78
CA CYS A 154 -2.43 -15.36 -8.14
C CYS A 154 -3.15 -14.27 -8.95
N GLN A 155 -4.50 -14.22 -8.88
CA GLN A 155 -5.31 -13.23 -9.58
C GLN A 155 -5.04 -11.80 -9.10
N ALA A 156 -4.85 -11.60 -7.78
CA ALA A 156 -4.51 -10.31 -7.21
C ALA A 156 -3.17 -9.80 -7.72
N LEU A 157 -2.18 -10.69 -7.84
CA LEU A 157 -0.81 -10.37 -8.27
C LEU A 157 -0.65 -10.25 -9.79
N ASP A 158 -1.41 -11.02 -10.58
CA ASP A 158 -1.41 -10.96 -12.06
C ASP A 158 -2.06 -9.69 -12.61
N GLY A 159 -3.03 -9.10 -11.89
CA GLY A 159 -3.82 -7.96 -12.35
C GLY A 159 -3.04 -6.66 -12.64
N GLN A 160 -1.77 -6.56 -12.20
CA GLN A 160 -0.89 -5.43 -12.54
C GLN A 160 0.53 -5.92 -12.81
N LYS A 161 0.87 -6.27 -14.06
CA LYS A 161 2.24 -6.44 -14.61
C LYS A 161 3.39 -6.39 -13.57
N ILE A 162 3.48 -7.40 -12.70
CA ILE A 162 4.71 -7.72 -11.99
C ILE A 162 5.43 -8.69 -12.92
N SER A 163 6.24 -8.15 -13.82
CA SER A 163 6.91 -8.95 -14.86
C SER A 163 7.97 -9.84 -14.19
N GLY A 164 7.65 -11.11 -14.01
CA GLY A 164 8.59 -12.11 -13.49
C GLY A 164 7.99 -13.50 -13.59
N THR A 165 8.10 -14.11 -14.78
CA THR A 165 7.84 -15.53 -15.09
C THR A 165 6.91 -16.26 -14.11
N SER A 166 5.61 -16.24 -14.41
CA SER A 166 4.58 -17.05 -13.76
C SER A 166 4.85 -18.54 -13.98
N GLY A 167 5.71 -19.12 -13.15
CA GLY A 167 5.93 -20.55 -13.05
C GLY A 167 4.91 -21.18 -12.10
N CYS A 168 3.61 -21.12 -12.44
CA CYS A 168 2.61 -21.92 -11.75
C CYS A 168 2.73 -23.37 -12.21
N SER A 169 3.56 -24.17 -11.53
CA SER A 169 3.44 -25.63 -11.57
C SER A 169 2.61 -26.09 -10.37
N PRO A 170 1.46 -26.75 -10.58
CA PRO A 170 0.76 -27.44 -9.51
C PRO A 170 1.52 -28.73 -9.22
N SER A 171 2.44 -28.70 -8.27
CA SER A 171 3.02 -29.93 -7.74
C SER A 171 1.99 -30.60 -6.83
N GLY A 172 1.08 -31.34 -7.45
CA GLY A 172 0.37 -32.40 -6.76
C GLY A 172 1.34 -33.54 -6.46
N ASP A 173 1.43 -33.93 -5.19
CA ASP A 173 1.71 -35.31 -4.85
C ASP A 173 0.99 -35.65 -3.55
N GLY A 174 -0.29 -35.94 -3.67
CA GLY A 174 -0.96 -36.86 -2.78
C GLY A 174 -0.69 -38.26 -3.32
N ARG A 175 0.15 -39.02 -2.62
CA ARG A 175 0.20 -40.47 -2.77
C ARG A 175 0.16 -41.11 -1.39
N ALA A 176 -0.68 -42.15 -1.36
CA ALA A 176 -1.10 -42.96 -0.23
C ALA A 176 0.03 -43.68 0.50
#